data_AF-A0A4P7HEG9-F1
#
_entry.id   AF-A0A4P7HEG9-F1
#
_cell.length_a   1.000
_cell.length_b   1.000
_cell.length_c   1.000
_cell.angle_alpha   90.00
_cell.angle_beta   90.00
_cell.angle_gamma   90.00
#
_symmetry.space_group_name_H-M   'P 1'
#
loop_
_entity.id
_entity.type
_entity.pdbx_description
1 polymer ?
#
loop_
_entity_poly.entity_id
_entity_poly.type
_entity_poly.pdbx_seq_one_letter_code
_entity_poly.pdbx_strand_id
1 'polypeptide(L)'
;MAQPHNDETTASAGASDAIQAIRTLVDARDIRAAKQQLRRSQAHFDDPTWAMVGEIANTLRYKTHDVALTKLRKLWRDNEQHRALIEACAPKTDDGQYIPDNQPAAGRQTEGPRRPSGRVVRRVDPTRRAGPRERTGSAGAARVDAYEDQFDAEERREQGTPRPELIVDRRDYDRDAAAEVTEPLCVSCRLERACLDRWTGQITTGHGDDGLCGPCREEGRPGIPELPLGHSRSQAIRARLDTIATNFDSHNPELFRHEWRYGDHLTKSVTEAWVKQHNPNVVVRPTAAAKLADFNGECTECGDWRQLRDDLCVDCHEGLNGDVVIAGTLDPLTIKGSFNRDINDDAAVEQQALALGDTSKADRAGYLEEFQRRLEAGGPQDNSAARKPSDHANRTRTNSEAPTPNAARSNGRAVETSSKEAAVRRRQQLRNQATAATTSRARRI
;
A
#
# COMPACT_ATOMS: atom_id res chain seq x y z
N MET A 1 -60.09 10.30 -23.53
CA MET A 1 -58.81 10.74 -22.96
C MET A 1 -58.27 9.58 -22.15
N ALA A 2 -57.46 8.73 -22.79
CA ALA A 2 -57.02 7.44 -22.25
C ALA A 2 -55.63 7.58 -21.61
N GLN A 3 -55.45 6.85 -20.51
CA GLN A 3 -54.35 6.93 -19.56
C GLN A 3 -53.04 6.29 -20.11
N PRO A 4 -51.91 7.01 -20.13
CA PRO A 4 -50.59 6.45 -20.44
C PRO A 4 -49.77 5.99 -19.21
N HIS A 5 -50.33 5.95 -18.00
CA HIS A 5 -49.54 5.76 -16.77
C HIS A 5 -49.18 4.30 -16.40
N ASN A 6 -49.70 3.28 -17.10
CA ASN A 6 -49.48 1.89 -16.69
C ASN A 6 -48.15 1.29 -17.18
N ASP A 7 -47.56 1.82 -18.26
CA ASP A 7 -46.36 1.24 -18.88
C ASP A 7 -45.06 1.57 -18.10
N GLU A 8 -45.01 2.69 -17.37
CA GLU A 8 -43.83 3.08 -16.58
C GLU A 8 -43.68 2.24 -15.30
N THR A 9 -44.79 1.81 -14.71
CA THR A 9 -44.76 1.02 -13.47
C THR A 9 -44.23 -0.39 -13.72
N THR A 10 -44.57 -0.99 -14.86
CA THR A 10 -44.09 -2.33 -15.24
C THR A 10 -42.60 -2.32 -15.57
N ALA A 11 -42.10 -1.26 -16.20
CA ALA A 11 -40.66 -1.06 -16.43
C ALA A 11 -39.87 -0.98 -15.11
N SER A 12 -40.36 -0.22 -14.12
CA SER A 12 -39.68 -0.15 -12.80
C SER A 12 -39.71 -1.48 -12.03
N ALA A 13 -40.76 -2.29 -12.18
CA ALA A 13 -40.83 -3.60 -11.55
C ALA A 13 -39.78 -4.55 -12.15
N GLY A 14 -39.67 -4.59 -13.49
CA GLY A 14 -38.63 -5.36 -14.17
C GLY A 14 -37.21 -4.92 -13.80
N ALA A 15 -36.99 -3.61 -13.60
CA ALA A 15 -35.72 -3.10 -13.12
C ALA A 15 -35.40 -3.53 -11.68
N SER A 16 -36.39 -3.51 -10.78
CA SER A 16 -36.23 -4.03 -9.42
C SER A 16 -35.80 -5.51 -9.42
N ASP A 17 -36.47 -6.35 -10.20
CA ASP A 17 -36.17 -7.79 -10.26
C ASP A 17 -34.77 -8.06 -10.81
N ALA A 18 -34.36 -7.31 -11.83
CA ALA A 18 -33.00 -7.36 -12.38
C ALA A 18 -31.93 -7.00 -11.33
N ILE A 19 -32.15 -5.94 -10.55
CA ILE A 19 -31.22 -5.57 -9.46
C ILE A 19 -31.17 -6.63 -8.37
N GLN A 20 -32.30 -7.25 -8.01
CA GLN A 20 -32.31 -8.34 -7.03
C GLN A 20 -31.55 -9.59 -7.53
N ALA A 21 -31.65 -9.91 -8.82
CA ALA A 21 -30.86 -10.97 -9.42
C ALA A 21 -29.35 -10.67 -9.33
N ILE A 22 -28.95 -9.42 -9.63
CA ILE A 22 -27.54 -8.98 -9.50
C ILE A 22 -27.08 -9.09 -8.05
N ARG A 23 -27.88 -8.63 -7.09
CA ARG A 23 -27.58 -8.75 -5.66
C ARG A 23 -27.35 -10.21 -5.25
N THR A 24 -28.21 -11.12 -5.71
CA THR A 24 -28.08 -12.56 -5.43
C THR A 24 -26.74 -13.12 -5.96
N LEU A 25 -26.30 -12.68 -7.14
CA LEU A 25 -25.00 -13.06 -7.71
C LEU A 25 -23.82 -12.46 -6.94
N VAL A 26 -23.94 -11.22 -6.47
CA VAL A 26 -22.92 -10.58 -5.62
C VAL A 26 -22.81 -11.28 -4.26
N ASP A 27 -23.94 -11.61 -3.64
CA ASP A 27 -24.00 -12.34 -2.36
C ASP A 27 -23.39 -13.75 -2.50
N ALA A 28 -23.60 -14.40 -3.65
CA ALA A 28 -22.96 -15.66 -4.02
C ALA A 28 -21.46 -15.54 -4.38
N ARG A 29 -20.90 -14.31 -4.37
CA ARG A 29 -19.54 -13.96 -4.80
C ARG A 29 -19.23 -14.26 -6.27
N ASP A 30 -20.24 -14.43 -7.13
CA ASP A 30 -20.06 -14.55 -8.57
C ASP A 30 -20.07 -13.17 -9.24
N ILE A 31 -18.98 -12.42 -9.04
CA ILE A 31 -18.84 -11.05 -9.53
C ILE A 31 -18.88 -10.99 -11.06
N ARG A 32 -18.47 -12.04 -11.76
CA ARG A 32 -18.48 -12.09 -13.22
C ARG A 32 -19.92 -12.21 -13.73
N ALA A 33 -20.70 -13.16 -13.23
CA ALA A 33 -22.11 -13.29 -13.58
C ALA A 33 -22.90 -12.03 -13.20
N ALA A 34 -22.62 -11.44 -12.03
CA ALA A 34 -23.26 -10.18 -11.60
C ALA A 34 -23.03 -9.04 -12.61
N LYS A 35 -21.79 -8.86 -13.09
CA LYS A 35 -21.47 -7.87 -14.13
C LYS A 35 -22.18 -8.17 -15.45
N GLN A 36 -22.20 -9.42 -15.88
CA GLN A 36 -22.88 -9.82 -17.12
C GLN A 36 -24.39 -9.56 -17.02
N GLN A 37 -25.00 -9.87 -15.88
CA GLN A 37 -26.41 -9.61 -15.62
C GLN A 37 -26.72 -8.11 -15.64
N LEU A 38 -25.89 -7.27 -15.00
CA LEU A 38 -26.04 -5.81 -15.05
C LEU A 38 -26.02 -5.28 -16.48
N ARG A 39 -25.09 -5.76 -17.32
CA ARG A 39 -25.00 -5.36 -18.74
C ARG A 39 -26.24 -5.77 -19.53
N ARG A 40 -26.71 -7.00 -19.35
CA ARG A 40 -27.96 -7.48 -20.00
C ARG A 40 -29.15 -6.63 -19.58
N SER A 41 -29.26 -6.29 -18.29
CA SER A 41 -30.34 -5.46 -17.78
C SER A 41 -30.24 -4.00 -18.24
N GLN A 42 -29.04 -3.45 -18.42
CA GLN A 42 -28.84 -2.10 -18.92
C GLN A 42 -29.48 -1.88 -20.30
N ALA A 43 -29.43 -2.88 -21.20
CA ALA A 43 -30.06 -2.80 -22.51
C ALA A 43 -31.60 -2.69 -22.46
N HIS A 44 -32.21 -3.01 -21.31
CA HIS A 44 -33.64 -2.96 -21.09
C HIS A 44 -34.09 -1.80 -20.20
N PHE A 45 -33.15 -1.01 -19.66
CA PHE A 45 -33.47 0.16 -18.87
C PHE A 45 -33.62 1.37 -19.77
N ASP A 46 -34.71 2.11 -19.57
CA ASP A 46 -34.90 3.43 -20.13
C ASP A 46 -33.93 4.45 -19.49
N ASP A 47 -33.59 5.51 -20.23
CA ASP A 47 -32.64 6.53 -19.77
C ASP A 47 -32.99 7.12 -18.38
N PRO A 48 -34.26 7.43 -18.06
CA PRO A 48 -34.65 7.89 -16.73
C PRO A 48 -34.35 6.87 -15.62
N THR A 49 -34.67 5.59 -15.83
CA THR A 49 -34.37 4.52 -14.88
C THR A 49 -32.87 4.34 -14.70
N TRP A 50 -32.08 4.39 -15.78
CA TRP A 50 -30.63 4.31 -15.68
C TRP A 50 -30.02 5.49 -14.94
N ALA A 51 -30.53 6.70 -15.17
CA ALA A 51 -30.13 7.88 -14.41
C ALA A 51 -30.44 7.72 -12.91
N MET A 52 -31.59 7.13 -12.55
CA MET A 52 -31.95 6.84 -11.16
C MET A 52 -31.01 5.80 -10.53
N VAL A 53 -30.66 4.72 -11.25
CA VAL A 53 -29.64 3.74 -10.81
C VAL A 53 -28.31 4.45 -10.53
N GLY A 54 -27.88 5.34 -11.43
CA GLY A 54 -26.67 6.14 -11.24
C GLY A 54 -26.71 7.06 -10.01
N GLU A 55 -27.84 7.71 -9.74
CA GLU A 55 -27.99 8.54 -8.54
C GLU A 55 -27.95 7.71 -7.24
N ILE A 56 -28.58 6.53 -7.24
CA ILE A 56 -28.54 5.60 -6.10
C ILE A 56 -27.10 5.13 -5.86
N ALA A 57 -26.40 4.67 -6.89
CA ALA A 57 -25.01 4.22 -6.80
C ALA A 57 -24.07 5.31 -6.26
N ASN A 58 -24.20 6.55 -6.77
CA ASN A 58 -23.43 7.68 -6.27
C ASN A 58 -23.76 8.02 -4.81
N THR A 59 -25.04 7.90 -4.42
CA THR A 59 -25.49 8.14 -3.05
C THR A 59 -24.88 7.12 -2.09
N LEU A 60 -24.82 5.84 -2.48
CA LEU A 60 -24.21 4.78 -1.67
C LEU A 60 -22.68 4.88 -1.61
N ARG A 61 -22.02 5.28 -2.71
CA ARG A 61 -20.56 5.36 -2.77
C ARG A 61 -19.95 6.51 -1.95
N TYR A 62 -20.61 7.66 -1.92
CA TYR A 62 -20.00 8.91 -1.42
C TYR A 62 -20.62 9.44 -0.12
N LYS A 63 -21.60 8.75 0.47
CA LYS A 63 -22.25 9.19 1.71
C LYS A 63 -22.18 8.09 2.74
N THR A 64 -22.02 8.48 4.01
CA THR A 64 -22.18 7.60 5.16
C THR A 64 -23.53 6.91 5.11
N HIS A 65 -23.62 5.69 5.65
CA HIS A 65 -24.82 4.86 5.63
C HIS A 65 -26.11 5.62 6.03
N ASP A 66 -26.10 6.36 7.13
CA ASP A 66 -27.29 7.08 7.62
C ASP A 66 -27.73 8.23 6.70
N VAL A 67 -26.76 8.96 6.15
CA VAL A 67 -27.00 10.04 5.19
C VAL A 67 -27.47 9.47 3.85
N ALA A 68 -26.92 8.33 3.42
CA ALA A 68 -27.35 7.63 2.23
C ALA A 68 -28.81 7.17 2.36
N LEU A 69 -29.19 6.49 3.45
CA LEU A 69 -30.56 6.07 3.72
C LEU A 69 -31.53 7.26 3.78
N THR A 70 -31.13 8.36 4.40
CA THR A 70 -31.95 9.58 4.45
C THR A 70 -32.19 10.15 3.06
N LYS A 71 -31.18 10.15 2.19
CA LYS A 71 -31.30 10.59 0.80
C LYS A 71 -32.14 9.62 -0.03
N LEU A 72 -31.95 8.31 0.12
CA LEU A 72 -32.77 7.29 -0.56
C LEU A 72 -34.24 7.38 -0.17
N ARG A 73 -34.56 7.60 1.11
CA ARG A 73 -35.95 7.85 1.56
C ARG A 73 -36.56 9.12 0.96
N LYS A 74 -35.74 10.14 0.71
CA LYS A 74 -36.19 11.35 0.00
C LYS A 74 -36.48 11.01 -1.47
N LEU A 75 -35.54 10.35 -2.15
CA LEU A 75 -35.72 9.93 -3.54
C LEU A 75 -36.96 9.04 -3.72
N TRP A 76 -37.20 8.11 -2.78
CA TRP A 76 -38.38 7.24 -2.76
C TRP A 76 -39.70 8.01 -2.63
N ARG A 77 -39.70 9.12 -1.88
CA ARG A 77 -40.88 9.99 -1.76
C ARG A 77 -41.09 10.85 -3.00
N ASP A 78 -40.02 11.38 -3.56
CA ASP A 78 -40.07 12.34 -4.67
C ASP A 78 -40.29 11.65 -6.04
N ASN A 79 -39.95 10.36 -6.16
CA ASN A 79 -40.03 9.59 -7.41
C ASN A 79 -40.92 8.34 -7.24
N GLU A 80 -42.23 8.54 -7.27
CA GLU A 80 -43.23 7.46 -7.13
C GLU A 80 -42.98 6.29 -8.11
N GLN A 81 -42.69 6.63 -9.37
CA GLN A 81 -42.49 5.66 -10.45
C GLN A 81 -41.26 4.75 -10.27
N HIS A 82 -40.28 5.12 -9.44
CA HIS A 82 -39.04 4.34 -9.22
C HIS A 82 -38.95 3.74 -7.81
N ARG A 83 -40.06 3.71 -7.06
CA ARG A 83 -40.06 3.24 -5.67
C ARG A 83 -39.54 1.81 -5.50
N ALA A 84 -39.99 0.90 -6.35
CA ALA A 84 -39.57 -0.50 -6.31
C ALA A 84 -38.05 -0.64 -6.52
N LEU A 85 -37.50 0.11 -7.48
CA LEU A 85 -36.06 0.14 -7.75
C LEU A 85 -35.27 0.69 -6.55
N ILE A 86 -35.70 1.83 -5.98
CA ILE A 86 -35.02 2.45 -4.84
C ILE A 86 -35.04 1.53 -3.62
N GLU A 87 -36.14 0.83 -3.39
CA GLU A 87 -36.29 -0.15 -2.31
C GLU A 87 -35.38 -1.37 -2.52
N ALA A 88 -35.29 -1.90 -3.73
CA ALA A 88 -34.41 -3.03 -4.06
C ALA A 88 -32.92 -2.70 -3.85
N CYS A 89 -32.53 -1.46 -4.16
CA CYS A 89 -31.15 -0.97 -3.99
C CYS A 89 -30.81 -0.52 -2.56
N ALA A 90 -31.79 -0.34 -1.67
CA ALA A 90 -31.52 0.12 -0.32
C ALA A 90 -30.79 -0.97 0.49
N PRO A 91 -29.63 -0.66 1.11
CA PRO A 91 -28.96 -1.62 1.98
C PRO A 91 -29.87 -1.93 3.18
N LYS A 92 -30.05 -3.23 3.45
CA LYS A 92 -30.89 -3.71 4.58
C LYS A 92 -30.10 -3.73 5.89
N THR A 93 -28.80 -3.93 5.79
CA THR A 93 -27.83 -3.99 6.89
C THR A 93 -26.66 -3.10 6.52
N ASP A 94 -26.01 -2.50 7.52
CA ASP A 94 -24.74 -1.81 7.29
C ASP A 94 -23.65 -2.85 7.01
N ASP A 95 -23.39 -3.11 5.73
CA ASP A 95 -22.43 -4.13 5.28
C ASP A 95 -20.96 -3.71 5.51
N GLY A 96 -20.71 -2.70 6.35
CA GLY A 96 -19.35 -2.20 6.63
C GLY A 96 -18.68 -1.57 5.43
N GLN A 97 -19.45 -1.15 4.41
CA GLN A 97 -18.96 -0.32 3.29
C GLN A 97 -18.62 1.11 3.74
N TYR A 98 -18.83 1.42 5.02
CA TYR A 98 -18.44 2.66 5.65
C TYR A 98 -16.94 2.92 5.46
N ILE A 99 -16.64 3.90 4.60
CA ILE A 99 -15.39 4.66 4.69
C ILE A 99 -15.51 5.45 6.00
N PRO A 100 -14.62 5.26 6.97
CA PRO A 100 -14.65 6.03 8.20
C PRO A 100 -14.82 7.51 7.89
N ASP A 101 -15.85 8.15 8.45
CA ASP A 101 -15.80 9.59 8.66
C ASP A 101 -14.45 9.83 9.33
N ASN A 102 -13.57 10.60 8.68
CA ASN A 102 -12.37 11.14 9.30
C ASN A 102 -12.82 11.74 10.62
N GLN A 103 -12.54 11.01 11.69
CA GLN A 103 -13.18 11.17 12.98
C GLN A 103 -12.94 12.62 13.41
N PRO A 104 -13.97 13.49 13.51
CA PRO A 104 -13.76 14.74 14.23
C PRO A 104 -13.41 14.32 15.66
N ALA A 105 -12.25 14.76 16.14
CA ALA A 105 -11.71 14.45 17.46
C ALA A 105 -12.81 14.46 18.54
N ALA A 106 -12.81 13.42 19.36
CA ALA A 106 -13.85 13.07 20.35
C ALA A 106 -14.55 14.28 20.98
N GLY A 107 -15.77 14.56 20.50
CA GLY A 107 -16.68 15.51 21.11
C GLY A 107 -17.22 14.99 22.43
N ARG A 108 -16.76 15.59 23.52
CA ARG A 108 -17.26 15.47 24.89
C ARG A 108 -18.80 15.54 24.91
N GLN A 109 -19.45 14.52 25.46
CA GLN A 109 -20.89 14.50 25.68
C GLN A 109 -21.30 15.72 26.53
N THR A 110 -22.09 16.61 25.96
CA THR A 110 -22.77 17.66 26.72
C THR A 110 -24.22 17.23 26.89
N GLU A 111 -24.51 16.56 28.01
CA GLU A 111 -25.88 16.29 28.46
C GLU A 111 -26.54 17.62 28.82
N GLY A 112 -27.38 18.13 27.90
CA GLY A 112 -28.28 19.25 28.13
C GLY A 112 -29.74 18.78 28.02
N PRO A 113 -30.66 19.27 28.88
CA PRO A 113 -32.03 18.78 28.92
C PRO A 113 -32.78 19.12 27.63
N ARG A 114 -33.26 18.07 26.94
CA ARG A 114 -34.08 18.18 25.72
C ARG A 114 -35.39 18.92 26.04
N ARG A 115 -35.57 20.10 25.44
CA ARG A 115 -36.86 20.82 25.44
C ARG A 115 -37.84 20.19 24.44
N PRO A 116 -39.15 20.18 24.72
CA PRO A 116 -40.15 19.55 23.86
C PRO A 116 -40.35 20.34 22.55
N SER A 117 -40.54 19.61 21.45
CA SER A 117 -40.77 20.13 20.11
C SER A 117 -42.19 20.70 19.95
N GLY A 118 -42.38 21.96 20.31
CA GLY A 118 -43.55 22.76 19.94
C GLY A 118 -43.42 23.29 18.50
N ARG A 119 -44.49 23.20 17.71
CA ARG A 119 -44.56 23.66 16.31
C ARG A 119 -44.35 25.19 16.24
N VAL A 120 -43.13 25.61 15.89
CA VAL A 120 -42.79 27.03 15.73
C VAL A 120 -43.37 27.55 14.42
N VAL A 121 -44.50 28.25 14.50
CA VAL A 121 -44.97 29.12 13.40
C VAL A 121 -44.07 30.34 13.38
N ARG A 122 -43.05 30.31 12.52
CA ARG A 122 -42.04 31.37 12.43
C ARG A 122 -42.61 32.54 11.64
N ARG A 123 -43.26 33.48 12.34
CA ARG A 123 -43.51 34.83 11.80
C ARG A 123 -42.17 35.56 11.79
N VAL A 124 -41.55 35.63 10.61
CA VAL A 124 -40.27 36.33 10.43
C VAL A 124 -40.58 37.83 10.42
N ASP A 125 -40.15 38.50 11.47
CA ASP A 125 -40.19 39.95 11.62
C ASP A 125 -39.27 40.61 10.57
N PRO A 126 -39.80 41.38 9.60
CA PRO A 126 -39.03 41.91 8.48
C PRO A 126 -37.96 42.93 8.91
N THR A 127 -38.07 43.55 10.08
CA THR A 127 -37.06 44.48 10.62
C THR A 127 -35.85 43.77 11.24
N ARG A 128 -35.85 42.43 11.33
CA ARG A 128 -34.72 41.63 11.84
C ARG A 128 -33.88 40.97 10.74
N ARG A 129 -34.10 41.29 9.47
CA ARG A 129 -33.19 40.87 8.39
C ARG A 129 -31.92 41.70 8.45
N ALA A 130 -30.90 41.18 9.14
CA ALA A 130 -29.52 41.64 9.02
C ALA A 130 -29.11 41.64 7.54
N GLY A 131 -28.48 42.73 7.10
CA GLY A 131 -28.11 42.94 5.69
C GLY A 131 -27.09 41.89 5.22
N PRO A 132 -26.92 41.66 3.90
CA PRO A 132 -25.97 40.67 3.37
C PRO A 132 -24.52 40.85 3.85
N ARG A 133 -24.14 42.05 4.31
CA ARG A 133 -22.81 42.36 4.88
C ARG A 133 -22.67 42.03 6.38
N GLU A 134 -23.77 41.79 7.08
CA GLU A 134 -23.79 41.43 8.52
C GLU A 134 -23.88 39.91 8.74
N ARG A 135 -23.88 39.12 7.66
CA ARG A 135 -23.72 37.66 7.73
C ARG A 135 -22.25 37.30 7.96
N THR A 136 -21.69 37.74 9.08
CA THR A 136 -20.42 37.20 9.58
C THR A 136 -20.70 35.81 10.12
N GLY A 137 -20.06 34.82 9.49
CA GLY A 137 -20.00 33.46 9.98
C GLY A 137 -21.04 32.54 9.35
N SER A 138 -20.66 31.82 8.29
CA SER A 138 -21.34 30.55 7.98
C SER A 138 -21.16 29.61 9.17
N ALA A 139 -22.05 28.64 9.36
CA ALA A 139 -21.87 27.63 10.41
C ALA A 139 -20.52 26.87 10.28
N GLY A 140 -19.89 26.91 9.10
CA GLY A 140 -18.52 26.43 8.89
C GLY A 140 -17.47 27.35 9.51
N ALA A 141 -17.61 28.68 9.38
CA ALA A 141 -16.70 29.65 9.99
C ALA A 141 -16.72 29.56 11.52
N ALA A 142 -17.90 29.48 12.14
CA ALA A 142 -17.99 29.29 13.60
C ALA A 142 -17.33 27.98 14.08
N ARG A 143 -17.25 26.95 13.21
CA ARG A 143 -16.60 25.68 13.52
C ARG A 143 -15.09 25.75 13.37
N VAL A 144 -14.60 26.58 12.44
CA VAL A 144 -13.18 26.93 12.29
C VAL A 144 -12.73 27.81 13.45
N ASP A 145 -13.49 28.86 13.79
CA ASP A 145 -13.22 29.73 14.93
C ASP A 145 -13.21 28.91 16.24
N ALA A 146 -14.17 28.00 16.44
CA ALA A 146 -14.20 27.12 17.62
C ALA A 146 -13.06 26.07 17.65
N TYR A 147 -12.45 25.74 16.51
CA TYR A 147 -11.26 24.89 16.43
C TYR A 147 -10.01 25.69 16.74
N GLU A 148 -9.89 26.91 16.20
CA GLU A 148 -8.82 27.85 16.53
C GLU A 148 -8.88 28.30 18.00
N ASP A 149 -10.07 28.34 18.59
CA ASP A 149 -10.31 28.66 20.00
C ASP A 149 -9.86 27.54 20.98
N GLN A 150 -9.64 26.30 20.50
CA GLN A 150 -9.19 25.18 21.34
C GLN A 150 -7.69 25.16 21.63
N PHE A 151 -6.88 25.81 20.80
CA PHE A 151 -5.45 25.96 21.06
C PHE A 151 -5.23 26.93 22.21
N ASP A 152 -4.24 26.70 23.09
CA ASP A 152 -3.95 27.69 24.13
C ASP A 152 -3.30 28.96 23.52
N ALA A 153 -3.21 30.03 24.31
CA ALA A 153 -2.63 31.29 23.82
C ALA A 153 -1.13 31.16 23.50
N GLU A 154 -0.44 30.11 23.97
CA GLU A 154 0.95 29.78 23.62
C GLU A 154 1.02 28.97 22.30
N GLU A 155 0.17 27.97 22.08
CA GLU A 155 0.04 27.21 20.82
C GLU A 155 -0.40 28.12 19.67
N ARG A 156 -1.26 29.12 19.91
CA ARG A 156 -1.57 30.16 18.89
C ARG A 156 -0.40 31.12 18.63
N ARG A 157 0.49 31.30 19.62
CA ARG A 157 1.69 32.15 19.50
C ARG A 157 2.90 31.39 18.98
N GLU A 158 2.90 30.05 19.04
CA GLU A 158 3.66 29.18 18.16
C GLU A 158 3.08 29.31 16.74
N GLN A 159 3.19 30.50 16.17
CA GLN A 159 3.48 30.62 14.75
C GLN A 159 4.75 29.82 14.56
N GLY A 160 4.60 28.53 14.21
CA GLY A 160 5.69 27.58 14.12
C GLY A 160 6.86 28.28 13.49
N THR A 161 7.93 28.47 14.28
CA THR A 161 9.03 29.43 14.06
C THR A 161 9.10 29.78 12.59
N PRO A 162 8.65 30.98 12.15
CA PRO A 162 8.51 31.28 10.73
C PRO A 162 9.85 30.96 10.11
N ARG A 163 9.90 29.85 9.36
CA ARG A 163 11.15 29.43 8.74
C ARG A 163 11.49 30.61 7.84
N PRO A 164 12.66 31.25 8.03
CA PRO A 164 13.02 32.47 7.32
C PRO A 164 13.02 32.27 5.80
N GLU A 165 12.99 31.01 5.37
CA GLU A 165 12.81 30.59 4.00
C GLU A 165 11.40 30.00 3.85
N LEU A 166 10.60 30.59 2.95
CA LEU A 166 9.46 29.92 2.36
C LEU A 166 9.96 28.54 1.94
N ILE A 167 9.43 27.45 2.52
CA ILE A 167 9.65 26.11 1.97
C ILE A 167 8.87 26.08 0.66
N VAL A 168 9.40 26.75 -0.35
CA VAL A 168 9.20 26.35 -1.73
C VAL A 168 9.99 25.07 -1.79
N ASP A 169 9.35 23.97 -1.40
CA ASP A 169 9.87 22.68 -1.80
C ASP A 169 9.80 22.72 -3.33
N ARG A 170 10.90 23.12 -3.96
CA ARG A 170 11.06 23.15 -5.43
C ARG A 170 11.01 21.73 -6.01
N ARG A 171 10.81 20.74 -5.14
CA ARG A 171 10.54 19.36 -5.46
C ARG A 171 9.15 19.26 -6.07
N ASP A 172 9.17 19.05 -7.36
CA ASP A 172 8.00 18.78 -8.16
C ASP A 172 7.50 17.36 -7.80
N TYR A 173 6.52 17.29 -6.91
CA TYR A 173 5.97 16.02 -6.42
C TYR A 173 5.36 15.18 -7.55
N ASP A 174 4.86 15.81 -8.62
CA ASP A 174 4.35 15.10 -9.79
C ASP A 174 5.51 14.49 -10.58
N ARG A 175 6.66 15.19 -10.67
CA ARG A 175 7.88 14.62 -11.25
C ARG A 175 8.44 13.47 -10.42
N ASP A 176 8.43 13.59 -9.09
CA ASP A 176 8.88 12.53 -8.20
C ASP A 176 7.92 11.33 -8.21
N ALA A 177 6.60 11.57 -8.35
CA ALA A 177 5.60 10.52 -8.54
C ALA A 177 5.67 9.86 -9.93
N ALA A 178 6.13 10.59 -10.94
CA ALA A 178 6.37 10.09 -12.29
C ALA A 178 7.77 9.51 -12.49
N ALA A 179 8.61 9.48 -11.46
CA ALA A 179 9.94 8.91 -11.56
C ALA A 179 9.83 7.42 -11.91
N GLU A 180 10.51 7.00 -12.99
CA GLU A 180 10.52 5.60 -13.38
C GLU A 180 11.08 4.75 -12.23
N VAL A 181 10.43 3.62 -11.97
CA VAL A 181 10.88 2.63 -10.98
C VAL A 181 12.19 2.02 -11.46
N THR A 182 13.31 2.59 -11.06
CA THR A 182 14.64 2.09 -11.43
C THR A 182 15.04 0.85 -10.62
N GLU A 183 14.24 0.48 -9.64
CA GLU A 183 14.64 -0.43 -8.58
C GLU A 183 14.02 -1.82 -8.75
N PRO A 184 14.66 -2.88 -8.23
CA PRO A 184 14.18 -4.24 -8.38
C PRO A 184 12.85 -4.45 -7.64
N LEU A 185 11.84 -4.94 -8.36
CA LEU A 185 10.50 -5.25 -7.83
C LEU A 185 10.53 -6.46 -6.87
N CYS A 186 9.44 -6.69 -6.15
CA CYS A 186 9.27 -7.90 -5.37
C CYS A 186 9.33 -9.15 -6.28
N VAL A 187 10.06 -10.19 -5.87
CA VAL A 187 10.14 -11.47 -6.62
C VAL A 187 8.87 -12.32 -6.51
N SER A 188 7.97 -12.00 -5.58
CA SER A 188 6.71 -12.73 -5.37
C SER A 188 5.51 -12.01 -5.99
N CYS A 189 5.29 -10.71 -5.71
CA CYS A 189 4.12 -9.98 -6.20
C CYS A 189 4.40 -8.99 -7.35
N ARG A 190 5.67 -8.79 -7.72
CA ARG A 190 6.13 -7.79 -8.71
C ARG A 190 5.74 -6.34 -8.40
N LEU A 191 5.31 -6.03 -7.19
CA LEU A 191 5.13 -4.65 -6.74
C LEU A 191 6.46 -4.01 -6.35
N GLU A 192 6.47 -2.67 -6.32
CA GLU A 192 7.59 -1.89 -5.83
C GLU A 192 7.89 -2.23 -4.36
N ARG A 193 9.19 -2.23 -4.02
CA ARG A 193 9.66 -2.48 -2.67
C ARG A 193 10.01 -1.16 -2.01
N ALA A 194 9.57 -0.97 -0.77
CA ALA A 194 10.03 0.15 0.03
C ALA A 194 11.57 0.10 0.16
N CYS A 195 12.22 1.26 0.31
CA CYS A 195 13.67 1.31 0.50
C CYS A 195 14.13 0.45 1.69
N LEU A 196 13.35 0.43 2.77
CA LEU A 196 13.62 -0.35 3.98
C LEU A 196 13.55 -1.87 3.72
N ASP A 197 12.71 -2.33 2.79
CA ASP A 197 12.56 -3.75 2.47
C ASP A 197 13.82 -4.38 1.88
N ARG A 198 14.77 -3.55 1.45
CA ARG A 198 16.07 -4.00 0.92
C ARG A 198 17.11 -4.13 1.99
N TRP A 199 16.90 -3.57 3.17
CA TRP A 199 17.85 -3.69 4.27
C TRP A 199 17.45 -4.88 5.16
N THR A 200 17.55 -6.07 4.59
CA THR A 200 17.19 -7.31 5.29
C THR A 200 18.33 -7.82 6.16
N GLY A 201 18.00 -8.65 7.15
CA GLY A 201 18.99 -9.38 7.95
C GLY A 201 19.99 -10.13 7.07
N GLN A 202 19.52 -10.78 5.99
CA GLN A 202 20.35 -11.48 5.03
C GLN A 202 21.41 -10.57 4.38
N ILE A 203 21.04 -9.37 3.96
CA ILE A 203 22.00 -8.39 3.43
C ILE A 203 23.02 -8.00 4.48
N THR A 204 22.59 -7.73 5.71
CA THR A 204 23.51 -7.33 6.79
C THR A 204 24.52 -8.43 7.14
N THR A 205 24.12 -9.69 6.99
CA THR A 205 25.00 -10.86 7.16
C THR A 205 25.82 -11.22 5.92
N GLY A 206 25.61 -10.56 4.77
CA GLY A 206 26.32 -10.85 3.52
C GLY A 206 25.79 -12.03 2.71
N HIS A 207 24.56 -12.49 3.00
CA HIS A 207 23.87 -13.59 2.33
C HIS A 207 23.00 -13.16 1.13
N GLY A 208 22.99 -11.86 0.81
CA GLY A 208 22.26 -11.31 -0.33
C GLY A 208 20.86 -10.80 0.03
N ASP A 209 20.15 -10.29 -0.96
CA ASP A 209 18.80 -9.74 -0.84
C ASP A 209 17.74 -10.85 -0.97
N ASP A 210 16.72 -10.84 -0.10
CA ASP A 210 15.59 -11.79 -0.15
C ASP A 210 14.61 -11.47 -1.30
N GLY A 211 14.68 -10.25 -1.84
CA GLY A 211 13.85 -9.81 -2.95
C GLY A 211 12.38 -9.59 -2.61
N LEU A 212 11.98 -9.59 -1.33
CA LEU A 212 10.58 -9.47 -0.90
C LEU A 212 10.21 -8.04 -0.48
N CYS A 213 8.94 -7.67 -0.64
CA CYS A 213 8.36 -6.50 0.03
C CYS A 213 7.84 -6.90 1.42
N GLY A 214 7.60 -5.91 2.28
CA GLY A 214 7.09 -6.12 3.65
C GLY A 214 5.89 -7.07 3.71
N PRO A 215 4.79 -6.80 2.97
CA PRO A 215 3.61 -7.66 2.98
C PRO A 215 3.90 -9.11 2.55
N CYS A 216 4.66 -9.32 1.47
CA CYS A 216 5.01 -10.68 1.04
C CYS A 216 5.91 -11.41 2.04
N ARG A 217 6.76 -10.68 2.77
CA ARG A 217 7.61 -11.24 3.82
C ARG A 217 6.78 -11.67 5.03
N GLU A 218 5.84 -10.85 5.46
CA GLU A 218 4.90 -11.13 6.57
C GLU A 218 3.98 -12.31 6.24
N GLU A 219 3.52 -12.42 4.99
CA GLU A 219 2.75 -13.57 4.49
C GLU A 219 3.57 -14.85 4.34
N GLY A 220 4.89 -14.82 4.57
CA GLY A 220 5.75 -16.00 4.42
C GLY A 220 5.89 -16.47 2.97
N ARG A 221 5.78 -15.56 1.99
CA ARG A 221 5.98 -15.90 0.57
C ARG A 221 7.43 -16.34 0.31
N PRO A 222 7.66 -17.24 -0.65
CA PRO A 222 9.01 -17.65 -1.01
C PRO A 222 9.79 -16.48 -1.64
N GLY A 223 10.90 -16.11 -0.98
CA GLY A 223 11.88 -15.14 -1.46
C GLY A 223 13.06 -15.80 -2.17
N ILE A 224 14.08 -14.99 -2.46
CA ILE A 224 15.36 -15.46 -2.98
C ILE A 224 16.05 -16.29 -1.87
N PRO A 225 16.52 -17.51 -2.15
CA PRO A 225 17.21 -18.33 -1.17
C PRO A 225 18.52 -17.68 -0.72
N GLU A 226 18.90 -17.92 0.55
CA GLU A 226 20.15 -17.40 1.12
C GLU A 226 21.36 -17.84 0.29
N LEU A 227 22.16 -16.85 -0.13
CA LEU A 227 23.35 -17.11 -0.93
C LEU A 227 24.56 -17.34 -0.02
N PRO A 228 25.55 -18.12 -0.46
CA PRO A 228 26.80 -18.27 0.29
C PRO A 228 27.49 -16.94 0.58
N LEU A 229 28.22 -16.87 1.69
CA LEU A 229 29.08 -15.72 1.99
C LEU A 229 30.10 -15.52 0.87
N GLY A 230 30.24 -14.28 0.42
CA GLY A 230 31.13 -13.93 -0.69
C GLY A 230 30.58 -14.31 -2.07
N HIS A 231 29.28 -14.59 -2.19
CA HIS A 231 28.64 -14.75 -3.49
C HIS A 231 28.96 -13.57 -4.42
N SER A 232 29.13 -13.86 -5.70
CA SER A 232 29.33 -12.83 -6.69
C SER A 232 28.01 -12.13 -7.02
N ARG A 233 28.10 -10.90 -7.50
CA ARG A 233 26.91 -10.16 -7.95
C ARG A 233 26.13 -10.88 -9.06
N SER A 234 26.83 -11.59 -9.95
CA SER A 234 26.17 -12.39 -11.00
C SER A 234 25.43 -13.60 -10.43
N GLN A 235 25.90 -14.19 -9.32
CA GLN A 235 25.15 -15.24 -8.61
C GLN A 235 23.86 -14.69 -8.00
N ALA A 236 23.92 -13.49 -7.39
CA ALA A 236 22.71 -12.85 -6.85
C ALA A 236 21.67 -12.54 -7.95
N ILE A 237 22.11 -12.03 -9.09
CA ILE A 237 21.22 -11.77 -10.23
C ILE A 237 20.58 -13.08 -10.73
N ARG A 238 21.35 -14.17 -10.88
CA ARG A 238 20.81 -15.46 -11.32
C ARG A 238 19.81 -16.04 -10.34
N ALA A 239 20.13 -16.06 -9.05
CA ALA A 239 19.23 -16.56 -8.02
C ALA A 239 17.89 -15.79 -8.01
N ARG A 240 17.94 -14.48 -8.25
CA ARG A 240 16.74 -13.65 -8.43
C ARG A 240 15.91 -14.07 -9.65
N LEU A 241 16.55 -14.27 -10.81
CA LEU A 241 15.86 -14.69 -12.03
C LEU A 241 15.24 -16.08 -11.87
N ASP A 242 15.97 -17.03 -11.26
CA ASP A 242 15.50 -18.38 -10.96
C ASP A 242 14.27 -18.33 -10.03
N THR A 243 14.31 -17.48 -9.00
CA THR A 243 13.19 -17.29 -8.06
C THR A 243 11.96 -16.71 -8.75
N ILE A 244 12.12 -15.72 -9.62
CA ILE A 244 11.01 -15.16 -10.42
C ILE A 244 10.43 -16.24 -11.33
N ALA A 245 11.28 -16.98 -12.05
CA ALA A 245 10.83 -18.04 -12.95
C ALA A 245 10.03 -19.12 -12.20
N THR A 246 10.49 -19.48 -10.99
CA THR A 246 9.84 -20.47 -10.12
C THR A 246 8.50 -19.95 -9.59
N ASN A 247 8.45 -18.70 -9.10
CA ASN A 247 7.24 -18.14 -8.49
C ASN A 247 6.09 -17.92 -9.49
N PHE A 248 6.41 -17.65 -10.76
CA PHE A 248 5.42 -17.40 -11.82
C PHE A 248 5.25 -18.58 -12.79
N ASP A 249 5.91 -19.71 -12.50
CA ASP A 249 5.97 -20.91 -13.37
C ASP A 249 6.17 -20.58 -14.85
N SER A 250 7.07 -19.63 -15.12
CA SER A 250 7.20 -19.04 -16.44
C SER A 250 8.62 -18.57 -16.73
N HIS A 251 9.10 -18.98 -17.90
CA HIS A 251 10.36 -18.51 -18.45
C HIS A 251 10.13 -17.36 -19.46
N ASN A 252 8.93 -16.80 -19.56
CA ASN A 252 8.62 -15.78 -20.56
C ASN A 252 9.57 -14.56 -20.46
N PRO A 253 10.30 -14.20 -21.55
CA PRO A 253 11.21 -13.06 -21.57
C PRO A 253 10.59 -11.73 -21.08
N GLU A 254 9.29 -11.53 -21.27
CA GLU A 254 8.60 -10.30 -20.86
C GLU A 254 8.61 -10.12 -19.33
N LEU A 255 8.61 -11.20 -18.53
CA LEU A 255 8.69 -11.11 -17.07
C LEU A 255 10.03 -10.53 -16.58
N PHE A 256 11.10 -10.81 -17.33
CA PHE A 256 12.47 -10.38 -17.02
C PHE A 256 12.83 -9.04 -17.65
N ARG A 257 11.95 -8.48 -18.47
CA ARG A 257 12.18 -7.21 -19.17
C ARG A 257 12.40 -6.05 -18.21
N HIS A 258 11.71 -6.02 -17.07
CA HIS A 258 11.95 -5.01 -16.03
C HIS A 258 13.37 -5.11 -15.45
N GLU A 259 13.79 -6.33 -15.10
CA GLU A 259 15.14 -6.59 -14.56
C GLU A 259 16.22 -6.19 -15.57
N TRP A 260 15.98 -6.43 -16.86
CA TRP A 260 16.88 -6.01 -17.93
C TRP A 260 16.86 -4.49 -18.15
N ARG A 261 15.68 -3.86 -18.26
CA ARG A 261 15.54 -2.44 -18.62
C ARG A 261 16.21 -1.52 -17.60
N TYR A 262 15.95 -1.78 -16.32
CA TYR A 262 16.43 -0.94 -15.21
C TYR A 262 17.68 -1.47 -14.52
N GLY A 263 18.12 -2.68 -14.88
CA GLY A 263 19.41 -3.22 -14.45
C GLY A 263 20.60 -2.44 -15.02
N ASP A 264 21.74 -2.54 -14.34
CA ASP A 264 23.00 -2.03 -14.88
C ASP A 264 23.55 -2.95 -16.00
N HIS A 265 24.71 -2.61 -16.57
CA HIS A 265 25.32 -3.39 -17.65
C HIS A 265 25.58 -4.86 -17.27
N LEU A 266 25.95 -5.12 -16.02
CA LEU A 266 26.16 -6.50 -15.55
C LEU A 266 24.82 -7.25 -15.46
N THR A 267 23.80 -6.66 -14.84
CA THR A 267 22.46 -7.25 -14.79
C THR A 267 21.92 -7.52 -16.18
N LYS A 268 22.03 -6.56 -17.12
CA LYS A 268 21.60 -6.73 -18.52
C LYS A 268 22.24 -7.95 -19.17
N SER A 269 23.57 -8.05 -19.10
CA SER A 269 24.30 -9.16 -19.73
C SER A 269 24.00 -10.53 -19.07
N VAL A 270 23.85 -10.57 -17.75
CA VAL A 270 23.48 -11.81 -17.03
C VAL A 270 22.05 -12.22 -17.36
N THR A 271 21.11 -11.28 -17.39
CA THR A 271 19.70 -11.54 -17.73
C THR A 271 19.56 -12.02 -19.18
N GLU A 272 20.24 -11.39 -20.14
CA GLU A 272 20.25 -11.83 -21.54
C GLU A 272 20.77 -13.27 -21.68
N ALA A 273 21.90 -13.57 -21.04
CA ALA A 273 22.48 -14.91 -21.08
C ALA A 273 21.55 -15.95 -20.44
N TRP A 274 20.93 -15.60 -19.30
CA TRP A 274 20.00 -16.46 -18.58
C TRP A 274 18.72 -16.73 -19.40
N VAL A 275 18.11 -15.70 -19.98
CA VAL A 275 16.91 -15.82 -20.83
C VAL A 275 17.20 -16.67 -22.05
N LYS A 276 18.35 -16.46 -22.71
CA LYS A 276 18.77 -17.27 -23.87
C LYS A 276 18.97 -18.75 -23.50
N GLN A 277 19.49 -19.03 -22.31
CA GLN A 277 19.70 -20.39 -21.83
C GLN A 277 18.38 -21.12 -21.54
N HIS A 278 17.41 -20.44 -20.92
CA HIS A 278 16.16 -21.06 -20.47
C HIS A 278 15.01 -20.96 -21.49
N ASN A 279 15.17 -20.15 -22.55
CA ASN A 279 14.23 -20.05 -23.65
C ASN A 279 14.87 -20.35 -25.01
N PRO A 280 15.41 -21.56 -25.22
CA PRO A 280 16.07 -21.90 -26.49
C PRO A 280 15.12 -21.87 -27.69
N ASN A 281 13.80 -21.97 -27.45
CA ASN A 281 12.77 -22.08 -28.47
C ASN A 281 11.99 -20.78 -28.74
N VAL A 282 12.40 -19.64 -28.18
CA VAL A 282 11.90 -18.34 -28.67
C VAL A 282 12.67 -18.01 -29.96
N VAL A 283 12.47 -18.85 -30.97
CA VAL A 283 12.42 -18.37 -32.34
C VAL A 283 11.24 -17.41 -32.30
N VAL A 284 11.52 -16.12 -32.32
CA VAL A 284 10.52 -15.12 -32.68
C VAL A 284 10.13 -15.49 -34.11
N ARG A 285 9.19 -16.43 -34.26
CA ARG A 285 8.38 -16.53 -35.45
C ARG A 285 7.72 -15.16 -35.45
N PRO A 286 8.02 -14.27 -36.41
CA PRO A 286 7.22 -13.08 -36.57
C PRO A 286 5.82 -13.64 -36.74
N THR A 287 4.97 -13.48 -35.72
CA THR A 287 3.60 -13.93 -35.77
C THR A 287 3.07 -13.29 -37.03
N ALA A 288 2.79 -14.12 -38.05
CA ALA A 288 2.17 -13.70 -39.28
C ALA A 288 1.05 -12.77 -38.86
N ALA A 289 1.18 -11.49 -39.24
CA ALA A 289 0.45 -10.37 -38.68
C ALA A 289 -0.91 -10.86 -38.19
N ALA A 290 -1.03 -11.11 -36.87
CA ALA A 290 -2.33 -11.21 -36.27
C ALA A 290 -2.92 -9.87 -36.67
N LYS A 291 -3.89 -9.90 -37.59
CA LYS A 291 -4.67 -8.72 -37.90
C LYS A 291 -5.07 -8.25 -36.52
N LEU A 292 -4.52 -7.12 -36.09
CA LEU A 292 -5.14 -6.30 -35.09
C LEU A 292 -6.50 -5.98 -35.73
N ALA A 293 -7.46 -6.89 -35.57
CA ALA A 293 -8.85 -6.53 -35.62
C ALA A 293 -8.95 -5.38 -34.64
N ASP A 294 -9.56 -4.29 -35.12
CA ASP A 294 -9.63 -3.00 -34.46
C ASP A 294 -9.62 -3.16 -32.94
N PHE A 295 -8.68 -2.51 -32.26
CA PHE A 295 -8.40 -2.67 -30.81
C PHE A 295 -9.59 -2.35 -29.88
N ASN A 296 -10.77 -2.17 -30.46
CA ASN A 296 -11.98 -1.63 -29.93
C ASN A 296 -13.10 -2.15 -30.84
N GLY A 297 -13.65 -3.32 -30.51
CA GLY A 297 -14.80 -3.91 -31.17
C GLY A 297 -15.81 -4.42 -30.13
N GLU A 298 -17.05 -4.67 -30.56
CA GLU A 298 -18.05 -5.29 -29.70
C GLU A 298 -17.80 -6.79 -29.56
N CYS A 299 -17.68 -7.26 -28.32
CA CYS A 299 -17.56 -8.67 -28.02
C CYS A 299 -18.77 -9.43 -28.57
N THR A 300 -18.54 -10.48 -29.34
CA THR A 300 -19.63 -11.27 -29.95
C THR A 300 -20.53 -11.97 -28.94
N GLU A 301 -20.02 -12.24 -27.72
CA GLU A 301 -20.80 -12.90 -26.67
C GLU A 301 -21.52 -11.90 -25.73
N CYS A 302 -20.86 -10.80 -25.34
CA CYS A 302 -21.44 -9.85 -24.37
C CYS A 302 -21.73 -8.45 -24.90
N GLY A 303 -21.39 -8.14 -26.16
CA GLY A 303 -21.58 -6.85 -26.80
C GLY A 303 -20.70 -5.72 -26.28
N ASP A 304 -19.78 -5.98 -25.34
CA ASP A 304 -18.98 -4.91 -24.72
C ASP A 304 -17.89 -4.41 -25.66
N TRP A 305 -17.70 -3.09 -25.69
CA TRP A 305 -16.71 -2.43 -26.53
C TRP A 305 -15.34 -2.44 -25.84
N ARG A 306 -14.50 -3.41 -26.20
CA ARG A 306 -13.18 -3.61 -25.59
C ARG A 306 -12.15 -4.08 -26.60
N GLN A 307 -10.90 -4.22 -26.13
CA GLN A 307 -9.91 -5.02 -26.83
C GLN A 307 -10.42 -6.45 -26.95
N LEU A 308 -10.73 -6.84 -28.19
CA LEU A 308 -11.15 -8.18 -28.52
C LEU A 308 -9.93 -9.03 -28.83
N ARG A 309 -10.00 -10.28 -28.38
CA ARG A 309 -9.13 -11.35 -28.83
C ARG A 309 -10.05 -12.46 -29.31
N ASP A 310 -9.89 -12.86 -30.57
CA ASP A 310 -10.76 -13.84 -31.21
C ASP A 310 -12.26 -13.47 -31.11
N ASP A 311 -12.56 -12.18 -31.38
CA ASP A 311 -13.90 -11.57 -31.32
C ASP A 311 -14.62 -11.65 -29.96
N LEU A 312 -13.90 -11.99 -28.89
CA LEU A 312 -14.38 -12.03 -27.51
C LEU A 312 -13.59 -11.06 -26.64
N CYS A 313 -14.25 -10.44 -25.66
CA CYS A 313 -13.57 -9.62 -24.67
C CYS A 313 -12.85 -10.51 -23.64
N VAL A 314 -11.93 -9.90 -22.88
CA VAL A 314 -11.14 -10.57 -21.84
C VAL A 314 -12.00 -11.36 -20.84
N ASP A 315 -13.21 -10.88 -20.53
CA ASP A 315 -14.13 -11.54 -19.58
C ASP A 315 -14.87 -12.77 -20.19
N CYS A 316 -15.02 -12.80 -21.52
CA CYS A 316 -15.77 -13.82 -22.27
C CYS A 316 -14.85 -14.90 -22.84
N HIS A 317 -13.57 -14.60 -22.99
CA HIS A 317 -12.63 -15.51 -23.61
C HIS A 317 -12.32 -16.71 -22.69
N GLU A 318 -12.77 -17.92 -23.05
CA GLU A 318 -12.58 -19.16 -22.28
C GLU A 318 -11.11 -19.43 -21.90
N GLY A 319 -10.18 -19.11 -22.79
CA GLY A 319 -8.73 -19.27 -22.55
C GLY A 319 -8.09 -18.23 -21.63
N LEU A 320 -8.81 -17.16 -21.25
CA LEU A 320 -8.36 -16.15 -20.27
C LEU A 320 -9.13 -16.26 -18.95
N ASN A 321 -10.08 -17.19 -18.85
CA ASN A 321 -10.94 -17.37 -17.69
C ASN A 321 -10.29 -18.08 -16.49
N GLY A 322 -9.01 -18.46 -16.58
CA GLY A 322 -8.21 -18.97 -15.46
C GLY A 322 -6.97 -18.10 -15.20
N ASP A 323 -6.80 -17.71 -13.93
CA ASP A 323 -5.58 -17.18 -13.27
C ASP A 323 -4.71 -16.13 -14.00
N VAL A 324 -5.23 -15.42 -15.00
CA VAL A 324 -4.56 -14.22 -15.49
C VAL A 324 -4.95 -13.05 -14.59
N VAL A 325 -4.24 -12.93 -13.46
CA VAL A 325 -4.19 -11.68 -12.71
C VAL A 325 -3.57 -10.64 -13.63
N ILE A 326 -4.39 -9.71 -14.11
CA ILE A 326 -3.87 -8.51 -14.79
C ILE A 326 -2.97 -7.81 -13.77
N ALA A 327 -1.70 -7.62 -14.11
CA ALA A 327 -0.74 -6.95 -13.25
C ALA A 327 -1.33 -5.60 -12.77
N GLY A 328 -1.63 -5.50 -11.47
CA GLY A 328 -2.20 -4.31 -10.83
C GLY A 328 -3.59 -4.46 -10.19
N THR A 329 -4.34 -5.55 -10.41
CA THR A 329 -5.59 -5.81 -9.67
C THR A 329 -5.33 -6.70 -8.47
N LEU A 330 -5.34 -6.12 -7.27
CA LEU A 330 -5.38 -6.87 -6.01
C LEU A 330 -6.70 -7.65 -5.92
N ASP A 331 -6.61 -8.96 -5.72
CA ASP A 331 -7.77 -9.81 -5.49
C ASP A 331 -8.35 -9.52 -4.09
N PRO A 332 -9.62 -9.08 -3.97
CA PRO A 332 -10.24 -8.80 -2.68
C PRO A 332 -10.47 -10.06 -1.82
N LEU A 333 -10.33 -11.28 -2.38
CA LEU A 333 -10.53 -12.53 -1.64
C LEU A 333 -9.36 -12.89 -0.73
N THR A 334 -8.14 -12.46 -1.03
CA THR A 334 -6.94 -12.72 -0.20
C THR A 334 -6.80 -11.76 0.98
N ILE A 335 -7.43 -10.58 0.93
CA ILE A 335 -7.23 -9.51 1.92
C ILE A 335 -8.05 -9.71 3.21
N LYS A 336 -9.13 -10.50 3.22
CA LYS A 336 -10.05 -10.57 4.39
C LYS A 336 -9.83 -11.73 5.37
N GLY A 337 -8.85 -12.60 5.14
CA GLY A 337 -8.63 -13.80 5.95
C GLY A 337 -7.82 -13.61 7.23
N SER A 338 -6.84 -12.70 7.26
CA SER A 338 -5.85 -12.63 8.35
C SER A 338 -6.02 -11.46 9.32
N PHE A 339 -6.58 -10.31 8.89
CA PHE A 339 -6.53 -9.08 9.69
C PHE A 339 -7.37 -9.05 10.97
N ASN A 340 -8.37 -9.91 11.14
CA ASN A 340 -9.24 -9.86 12.33
C ASN A 340 -8.65 -10.54 13.57
N ARG A 341 -7.57 -11.32 13.43
CA ARG A 341 -6.96 -12.01 14.56
C ARG A 341 -5.90 -11.17 15.27
N ASP A 342 -5.12 -10.41 14.51
CA ASP A 342 -3.91 -9.78 15.06
C ASP A 342 -4.18 -8.43 15.76
N ILE A 343 -5.26 -7.72 15.39
CA ILE A 343 -5.63 -6.42 16.03
C ILE A 343 -6.07 -6.60 17.50
N ASN A 344 -6.59 -7.79 17.86
CA ASN A 344 -7.00 -8.06 19.24
C ASN A 344 -5.83 -8.42 20.16
N ASP A 345 -4.71 -8.90 19.60
CA ASP A 345 -3.55 -9.31 20.39
C ASP A 345 -2.70 -8.09 20.80
N ASP A 346 -2.59 -7.06 19.94
CA ASP A 346 -1.86 -5.82 20.28
C ASP A 346 -2.58 -5.00 21.36
N ALA A 347 -3.91 -4.94 21.34
CA ALA A 347 -4.71 -4.29 22.38
C ALA A 347 -4.62 -5.04 23.73
N ALA A 348 -4.47 -6.36 23.70
CA ALA A 348 -4.27 -7.18 24.90
C ALA A 348 -2.86 -6.99 25.49
N VAL A 349 -1.83 -6.86 24.65
CA VAL A 349 -0.45 -6.55 25.07
C VAL A 349 -0.35 -5.15 25.67
N GLU A 350 -1.05 -4.15 25.10
CA GLU A 350 -1.08 -2.79 25.63
C GLU A 350 -1.81 -2.70 26.98
N GLN A 351 -2.91 -3.44 27.16
CA GLN A 351 -3.61 -3.52 28.45
C GLN A 351 -2.80 -4.29 29.51
N GLN A 352 -2.03 -5.30 29.10
CA GLN A 352 -1.15 -6.04 30.00
C GLN A 352 0.07 -5.22 30.43
N ALA A 353 0.58 -4.34 29.56
CA ALA A 353 1.63 -3.37 29.88
C ALA A 353 1.15 -2.24 30.82
N LEU A 354 -0.13 -1.83 30.72
CA LEU A 354 -0.73 -0.87 31.64
C LEU A 354 -1.09 -1.47 33.01
N ALA A 355 -1.33 -2.79 33.08
CA ALA A 355 -1.63 -3.50 34.32
C ALA A 355 -0.37 -3.81 35.17
N LEU A 356 0.81 -3.86 34.55
CA LEU A 356 2.10 -4.03 35.22
C LEU A 356 2.72 -2.65 35.50
N GLY A 357 2.22 -2.00 36.54
CA GLY A 357 2.44 -0.59 36.84
C GLY A 357 3.88 -0.06 36.80
N ASP A 358 3.97 1.22 36.41
CA ASP A 358 5.01 2.21 36.72
C ASP A 358 6.46 1.69 36.73
N THR A 359 7.01 1.47 35.53
CA THR A 359 8.46 1.62 35.36
C THR A 359 8.77 3.10 35.22
N SER A 360 9.58 3.60 36.16
CA SER A 360 9.87 5.02 36.27
C SER A 360 10.58 5.53 35.01
N LYS A 361 10.42 6.82 34.68
CA LYS A 361 11.17 7.48 33.58
C LYS A 361 12.69 7.23 33.64
N ALA A 362 13.24 6.91 34.82
CA ALA A 362 14.65 6.60 35.01
C ALA A 362 15.05 5.24 34.40
N ASP A 363 14.18 4.23 34.46
CA ASP A 363 14.46 2.89 33.93
C ASP A 363 14.48 2.88 32.40
N ARG A 364 13.63 3.72 31.79
CA ARG A 364 13.59 3.93 30.34
C ARG A 364 14.82 4.68 29.81
N ALA A 365 15.38 5.60 30.61
CA ALA A 365 16.62 6.31 30.28
C ALA A 365 17.85 5.40 30.39
N GLY A 366 17.91 4.56 31.43
CA GLY A 366 18.99 3.57 31.59
C GLY A 366 19.04 2.54 30.46
N TYR A 367 17.88 2.06 30.02
CA TYR A 367 17.79 1.13 28.89
C TYR A 367 18.27 1.76 27.58
N LEU A 368 17.93 3.03 27.31
CA LEU A 368 18.36 3.74 26.11
C LEU A 368 19.88 4.03 26.11
N GLU A 369 20.46 4.42 27.25
CA GLU A 369 21.92 4.61 27.36
C GLU A 369 22.70 3.30 27.22
N GLU A 370 22.17 2.19 27.75
CA GLU A 370 22.79 0.87 27.59
C GLU A 370 22.69 0.35 26.16
N PHE A 371 21.55 0.60 25.50
CA PHE A 371 21.36 0.29 24.08
C PHE A 371 22.31 1.10 23.18
N GLN A 372 22.48 2.40 23.44
CA GLN A 372 23.44 3.24 22.71
C GLN A 372 24.88 2.80 22.93
N ARG A 373 25.26 2.40 24.16
CA ARG A 373 26.58 1.82 24.44
C ARG A 373 26.85 0.53 23.65
N ARG A 374 25.84 -0.32 23.46
CA ARG A 374 25.98 -1.57 22.69
C ARG A 374 26.15 -1.31 21.19
N LEU A 375 25.53 -0.26 20.67
CA LEU A 375 25.73 0.18 19.29
C LEU A 375 27.13 0.77 19.06
N GLU A 376 27.62 1.59 20.00
CA GLU A 376 28.94 2.22 19.90
C GLU A 376 30.10 1.25 20.15
N ALA A 377 29.90 0.21 20.96
CA ALA A 377 30.93 -0.77 21.27
C ALA A 377 31.26 -1.75 20.11
N GLY A 378 30.51 -1.71 19.01
CA GLY A 378 30.63 -2.67 17.91
C GLY A 378 30.17 -4.05 18.39
N GLY A 379 28.96 -4.44 17.98
CA GLY A 379 28.20 -5.59 18.46
C GLY A 379 29.00 -6.88 18.78
N PRO A 380 28.58 -7.64 19.80
CA PRO A 380 29.32 -8.80 20.28
C PRO A 380 29.39 -9.92 19.24
N GLN A 381 30.55 -10.57 19.17
CA GLN A 381 30.66 -11.94 18.68
C GLN A 381 29.95 -12.87 19.68
N ASP A 382 28.68 -13.19 19.44
CA ASP A 382 27.99 -14.20 20.23
C ASP A 382 28.25 -15.61 19.67
N ASN A 383 29.19 -16.30 20.31
CA ASN A 383 29.26 -17.75 20.38
C ASN A 383 28.15 -18.24 21.31
N SER A 384 26.95 -18.51 20.78
CA SER A 384 25.89 -19.20 21.51
C SER A 384 25.31 -20.33 20.67
N ALA A 385 26.06 -21.43 20.60
CA ALA A 385 25.54 -22.72 20.17
C ALA A 385 24.88 -23.45 21.36
N ALA A 386 23.66 -23.93 21.11
CA ALA A 386 23.03 -25.12 21.69
C ALA A 386 23.18 -25.38 23.21
N ARG A 387 22.10 -25.13 23.96
CA ARG A 387 21.77 -25.92 25.16
C ARG A 387 20.43 -26.62 24.98
N LYS A 388 20.48 -27.95 24.82
CA LYS A 388 19.36 -28.84 25.13
C LYS A 388 19.27 -29.03 26.65
N PRO A 389 18.07 -29.27 27.22
CA PRO A 389 17.93 -29.60 28.62
C PRO A 389 18.32 -31.07 28.86
N SER A 390 19.10 -31.33 29.91
CA SER A 390 19.38 -32.67 30.41
C SER A 390 18.87 -32.81 31.83
N ASP A 391 18.15 -33.90 32.05
CA ASP A 391 17.68 -34.41 33.33
C ASP A 391 18.80 -34.67 34.36
N HIS A 392 18.39 -34.61 35.62
CA HIS A 392 19.13 -35.04 36.80
C HIS A 392 19.61 -36.50 36.71
N ALA A 393 20.89 -36.76 37.05
CA ALA A 393 21.31 -37.58 38.21
C ALA A 393 22.80 -38.01 38.17
N ASN A 394 23.38 -38.07 39.37
CA ASN A 394 24.56 -38.84 39.80
C ASN A 394 25.99 -38.47 39.35
N ARG A 395 26.58 -37.56 40.15
CA ARG A 395 27.71 -37.82 41.07
C ARG A 395 28.50 -39.12 40.85
N THR A 396 29.72 -39.03 40.31
CA THR A 396 30.93 -39.58 40.97
C THR A 396 32.22 -38.90 40.48
N ARG A 397 33.14 -38.83 41.42
CA ARG A 397 34.40 -38.10 41.52
C ARG A 397 35.55 -39.00 41.05
N THR A 398 36.51 -38.48 40.28
CA THR A 398 37.94 -38.86 40.38
C THR A 398 38.82 -37.86 39.63
N ASN A 399 39.91 -37.47 40.31
CA ASN A 399 41.01 -36.62 39.87
C ASN A 399 41.84 -37.26 38.74
N SER A 400 42.53 -36.45 37.95
CA SER A 400 43.97 -36.62 37.65
C SER A 400 44.53 -35.42 36.87
N GLU A 401 45.77 -35.08 37.22
CA GLU A 401 46.57 -33.91 36.84
C GLU A 401 47.27 -34.03 35.46
N ALA A 402 47.42 -32.88 34.79
CA ALA A 402 48.56 -32.37 33.97
C ALA A 402 49.09 -33.19 32.75
N PRO A 403 49.98 -32.65 31.88
CA PRO A 403 50.43 -31.27 31.64
C PRO A 403 50.31 -30.81 30.14
N THR A 404 50.55 -29.51 29.93
CA THR A 404 50.79 -28.82 28.64
C THR A 404 51.98 -29.36 27.83
N PRO A 405 52.07 -29.07 26.52
CA PRO A 405 53.10 -28.09 26.12
C PRO A 405 52.72 -27.11 24.99
N ASN A 406 53.51 -26.03 24.95
CA ASN A 406 53.56 -24.89 24.04
C ASN A 406 53.56 -25.20 22.54
N ALA A 407 52.94 -24.31 21.75
CA ALA A 407 53.41 -23.99 20.41
C ALA A 407 53.09 -22.53 20.03
N ALA A 408 54.08 -21.87 19.44
CA ALA A 408 54.16 -20.47 19.05
C ALA A 408 53.17 -20.06 17.95
N ARG A 409 52.79 -18.77 17.91
CA ARG A 409 52.56 -18.05 16.64
C ARG A 409 52.57 -16.51 16.75
N SER A 410 53.68 -15.96 16.25
CA SER A 410 53.84 -14.80 15.37
C SER A 410 52.94 -13.55 15.50
N ASN A 411 53.63 -12.43 15.77
CA ASN A 411 53.26 -11.05 15.47
C ASN A 411 52.82 -10.83 14.02
N GLY A 412 51.73 -10.09 13.84
CA GLY A 412 51.25 -9.62 12.54
C GLY A 412 50.44 -8.33 12.68
N ARG A 413 51.07 -7.24 13.15
CA ARG A 413 50.44 -5.91 13.25
C ARG A 413 51.38 -4.85 12.64
N ALA A 414 51.42 -4.79 11.30
CA ALA A 414 52.23 -3.77 10.60
C ALA A 414 51.69 -3.31 9.24
N VAL A 415 50.53 -3.75 8.75
CA VAL A 415 50.09 -3.44 7.37
C VAL A 415 49.05 -2.31 7.29
N GLU A 416 48.34 -1.97 8.38
CA GLU A 416 47.23 -1.00 8.30
C GLU A 416 47.63 0.48 8.46
N THR A 417 48.83 0.79 8.97
CA THR A 417 49.28 2.18 9.15
C THR A 417 49.76 2.83 7.86
N SER A 418 50.30 2.06 6.91
CA SER A 418 50.84 2.57 5.64
C SER A 418 49.75 3.15 4.71
N SER A 419 48.56 2.52 4.67
CA SER A 419 47.48 2.96 3.79
C SER A 419 46.81 4.26 4.26
N LYS A 420 46.70 4.45 5.58
CA LYS A 420 46.15 5.68 6.17
C LYS A 420 47.09 6.88 5.97
N GLU A 421 48.40 6.68 6.09
CA GLU A 421 49.38 7.74 5.81
C GLU A 421 49.40 8.15 4.33
N ALA A 422 49.25 7.21 3.41
CA ALA A 422 49.17 7.51 1.98
C ALA A 422 47.94 8.36 1.62
N ALA A 423 46.78 8.07 2.23
CA ALA A 423 45.55 8.83 2.02
C ALA A 423 45.64 10.27 2.57
N VAL A 424 46.27 10.45 3.74
CA VAL A 424 46.50 11.78 4.34
C VAL A 424 47.46 12.61 3.48
N ARG A 425 48.57 12.01 3.00
CA ARG A 425 49.50 12.71 2.10
C ARG A 425 48.83 13.14 0.80
N ARG A 426 47.97 12.29 0.22
CA ARG A 426 47.23 12.60 -1.01
C ARG A 426 46.25 13.77 -0.82
N ARG A 427 45.53 13.83 0.31
CA ARG A 427 44.66 14.97 0.64
C ARG A 427 45.46 16.27 0.82
N GLN A 428 46.62 16.20 1.47
CA GLN A 428 47.46 17.37 1.69
C GLN A 428 48.07 17.90 0.38
N GLN A 429 48.42 16.99 -0.54
CA GLN A 429 48.91 17.36 -1.87
C GLN A 429 47.85 18.07 -2.72
N LEU A 430 46.60 17.59 -2.68
CA LEU A 430 45.47 18.24 -3.37
C LEU A 430 45.14 19.63 -2.78
N ARG A 431 45.23 19.77 -1.46
CA ARG A 431 45.04 21.06 -0.78
C ARG A 431 46.09 22.08 -1.21
N ASN A 432 47.36 21.66 -1.28
CA ASN A 432 48.46 22.51 -1.71
C ASN A 432 48.34 22.93 -3.19
N GLN A 433 47.87 22.02 -4.06
CA GLN A 433 47.60 22.33 -5.47
C GLN A 433 46.46 23.35 -5.63
N ALA A 434 45.39 23.22 -4.84
CA ALA A 434 44.28 24.16 -4.86
C ALA A 434 44.73 25.57 -4.45
N THR A 435 45.52 25.70 -3.37
CA THR A 435 46.06 26.98 -2.93
C THR A 435 47.02 27.59 -3.95
N ALA A 436 47.87 26.80 -4.61
CA ALA A 436 48.75 27.30 -5.66
C ALA A 436 47.97 27.86 -6.87
N ALA A 437 46.89 27.18 -7.27
CA ALA A 437 46.01 27.64 -8.35
C ALA A 437 45.30 28.96 -7.99
N THR A 438 44.87 29.14 -6.73
CA THR A 438 44.23 30.38 -6.29
C THR A 438 45.23 31.55 -6.28
N THR A 439 46.46 31.30 -5.83
CA THR A 439 47.52 32.31 -5.78
C THR A 439 48.00 32.72 -7.18
N SER A 440 48.05 31.77 -8.12
CA SER A 440 48.33 32.03 -9.55
C SER A 440 47.26 32.91 -10.20
N ARG A 441 45.98 32.71 -9.84
CA ARG A 441 44.86 33.51 -10.38
C ARG A 441 44.85 34.92 -9.82
N ALA A 442 45.22 35.11 -8.55
CA ALA A 442 45.33 36.42 -7.91
C ALA A 442 46.51 37.28 -8.40
N ARG A 443 47.53 36.67 -9.04
CA ARG A 443 48.66 37.40 -9.66
C ARG A 443 48.45 37.80 -11.12
N ARG A 444 47.37 37.32 -11.76
CA ARG A 444 47.02 37.64 -13.15
C ARG A 444 45.96 38.74 -13.29
N ILE A 445 45.42 39.21 -12.16
CA ILE A 445 44.58 40.40 -12.04
C ILE A 445 45.47 41.47 -11.43
#